data_AF-A0A6M0C7B7-F1
#
_entry.id   AF-A0A6M0C7B7-F1
#
_cell.length_a   1.000
_cell.length_b   1.000
_cell.length_c   1.000
_cell.angle_alpha   90.00
_cell.angle_beta   90.00
_cell.angle_gamma   90.00
#
_symmetry.space_group_name_H-M   'P 1'
#
loop_
_entity.id
_entity.type
_entity.pdbx_description
1 polymer ?
#
loop_
_entity_poly.entity_id
_entity_poly.type
_entity_poly.pdbx_seq_one_letter_code
_entity_poly.pdbx_strand_id
1 'polypeptide(L)'
;MVRPPCNLKIEFVKEFNLIGNLTKTDRGIYINSLEDLGANKVSAFEDRAEIKDIIDLYFITQTIPLEKLFELADFKRIPVAYDRLLAINSQGISGKVLMRQDLDVQTLRDFLDFLKQRTEAEVQKKLN
;
A
#
# COMPACT_ATOMS: atom_id res chain seq x y z
N MET A 1 -20.97 16.75 -26.94
CA MET A 1 -20.51 16.96 -25.55
C MET A 1 -19.01 16.68 -25.54
N VAL A 2 -18.18 17.71 -25.44
CA VAL A 2 -16.70 17.56 -25.48
C VAL A 2 -16.23 17.16 -24.09
N ARG A 3 -15.53 16.02 -23.98
CA ARG A 3 -14.90 15.61 -22.71
C ARG A 3 -13.87 16.68 -22.33
N PRO A 4 -13.85 17.15 -21.07
CA PRO A 4 -12.80 18.07 -20.63
C PRO A 4 -11.42 17.42 -20.84
N PRO A 5 -10.37 18.22 -21.12
CA PRO A 5 -9.03 17.70 -21.31
C PRO A 5 -8.61 16.88 -20.08
N CYS A 6 -8.17 15.65 -20.30
CA CYS A 6 -7.63 14.80 -19.24
C CYS A 6 -6.11 14.84 -19.28
N ASN A 7 -5.49 15.08 -18.12
CA ASN A 7 -4.05 15.01 -17.98
C ASN A 7 -3.66 13.57 -17.61
N LEU A 8 -2.78 12.97 -18.40
CA LEU A 8 -2.16 11.69 -18.08
C LEU A 8 -0.83 11.96 -17.36
N LYS A 9 -0.77 11.67 -16.05
CA LYS A 9 0.47 11.73 -15.29
C LYS A 9 1.27 10.45 -15.54
N ILE A 10 2.53 10.59 -15.96
CA ILE A 10 3.47 9.47 -16.13
C ILE A 10 4.69 9.77 -15.27
N GLU A 11 5.08 8.81 -14.43
CA GLU A 11 6.24 8.91 -13.54
C GLU A 11 7.16 7.71 -13.77
N PHE A 12 8.47 7.95 -13.73
CA PHE A 12 9.49 6.93 -13.86
C PHE A 12 10.29 6.88 -12.57
N VAL A 13 10.37 5.69 -11.97
CA VAL A 13 11.17 5.41 -10.79
C VAL A 13 12.05 4.21 -11.11
N LYS A 14 13.31 4.27 -10.70
CA LYS A 14 14.22 3.13 -10.80
C LYS A 14 14.01 2.25 -9.58
N GLU A 15 13.43 1.07 -9.79
CA GLU A 15 13.26 0.04 -8.76
C GLU A 15 14.52 -0.84 -8.69
N PHE A 16 14.99 -1.11 -7.47
CA PHE A 16 16.21 -1.89 -7.22
C PHE A 16 15.92 -3.20 -6.50
N ASN A 17 14.80 -3.29 -5.78
CA ASN A 17 14.44 -4.41 -4.92
C ASN A 17 13.08 -4.97 -5.33
N LEU A 18 12.98 -5.43 -6.58
CA LEU A 18 11.76 -6.04 -7.11
C LEU A 18 11.49 -7.37 -6.38
N ILE A 19 10.28 -7.53 -5.85
CA ILE A 19 9.82 -8.80 -5.26
C ILE A 19 9.10 -9.63 -6.34
N GLY A 20 9.56 -10.87 -6.52
CA GLY A 20 8.98 -11.78 -7.50
C GLY A 20 9.26 -11.37 -8.96
N ASN A 21 8.49 -11.94 -9.87
CA ASN A 21 8.67 -11.73 -11.31
C ASN A 21 7.66 -10.74 -11.89
N LEU A 22 8.05 -10.05 -12.96
CA LEU A 22 7.11 -9.26 -13.74
C LEU A 22 6.18 -10.19 -14.53
N THR A 23 4.88 -9.90 -14.47
CA THR A 23 3.87 -10.58 -15.28
C THR A 23 3.60 -9.79 -16.54
N LYS A 24 3.75 -10.42 -17.70
CA LYS A 24 3.42 -9.81 -18.99
C LYS A 24 1.94 -10.02 -19.30
N THR A 25 1.22 -8.92 -19.54
CA THR A 25 -0.17 -8.96 -20.02
C THR A 25 -0.25 -9.31 -21.50
N ASP A 26 -1.44 -9.67 -21.97
CA ASP A 26 -1.74 -9.94 -23.40
C ASP A 26 -1.43 -8.74 -24.32
N ARG A 27 -1.33 -7.53 -23.75
CA ARG A 27 -0.99 -6.30 -24.47
C ARG A 27 0.51 -5.96 -24.43
N GLY A 28 1.33 -6.87 -23.91
CA GLY A 28 2.78 -6.70 -23.81
C GLY A 28 3.25 -5.77 -22.69
N ILE A 29 2.34 -5.33 -21.80
CA ILE A 29 2.68 -4.51 -20.62
C ILE A 29 3.15 -5.43 -19.51
N TYR A 30 4.29 -5.12 -18.91
CA TYR A 30 4.82 -5.81 -17.74
C TYR A 30 4.32 -5.16 -16.45
N ILE A 31 3.81 -5.97 -15.54
CA ILE A 31 3.24 -5.53 -14.26
C ILE A 31 3.97 -6.24 -13.12
N ASN A 32 4.20 -5.52 -12.03
CA ASN A 32 4.75 -6.06 -10.79
C ASN A 32 3.86 -7.18 -10.22
N SER A 33 4.47 -8.06 -9.42
CA SER A 33 3.75 -9.09 -8.65
C SER A 33 2.82 -8.44 -7.61
N LEU A 34 1.82 -9.19 -7.13
CA LEU A 34 0.90 -8.69 -6.11
C LEU A 34 1.64 -8.44 -4.78
N GLU A 35 2.63 -9.27 -4.49
CA GLU A 35 3.56 -9.16 -3.36
C GLU A 35 4.33 -7.83 -3.40
N ASP A 36 4.90 -7.48 -4.56
CA ASP A 36 5.66 -6.25 -4.75
C ASP A 36 4.77 -5.00 -4.64
N LEU A 37 3.57 -5.06 -5.23
CA LEU A 37 2.57 -4.01 -5.09
C LEU A 37 2.14 -3.83 -3.63
N GLY A 38 1.89 -4.93 -2.91
CA GLY A 38 1.51 -4.90 -1.50
C GLY A 38 2.60 -4.34 -0.59
N ALA A 39 3.86 -4.73 -0.79
CA ALA A 39 5.00 -4.20 -0.05
C ALA A 39 5.18 -2.68 -0.24
N ASN A 40 5.00 -2.19 -1.48
CA ASN A 40 5.00 -0.77 -1.79
C ASN A 40 3.84 -0.02 -1.10
N LYS A 41 2.67 -0.66 -1.00
CA LYS A 41 1.49 -0.07 -0.34
C LYS A 41 1.65 0.04 1.17
N VAL A 42 2.22 -0.98 1.83
CA VAL A 42 2.59 -0.90 3.24
C VAL A 42 3.57 0.26 3.48
N SER A 43 4.62 0.34 2.65
CA SER A 43 5.62 1.42 2.77
C SER A 43 5.00 2.81 2.62
N ALA A 44 4.07 2.98 1.67
CA ALA A 44 3.36 4.23 1.46
C ALA A 44 2.36 4.53 2.60
N PHE A 45 1.66 3.52 3.11
CA PHE A 45 0.73 3.67 4.22
C PHE A 45 1.45 4.20 5.47
N GLU A 46 2.61 3.64 5.80
CA GLU A 46 3.41 4.09 6.95
C GLU A 46 3.93 5.53 6.82
N ASP A 47 4.12 6.03 5.60
CA ASP A 47 4.61 7.39 5.35
C ASP A 47 3.50 8.46 5.37
N ARG A 48 2.34 8.18 4.73
CA ARG A 48 1.30 9.20 4.48
C ARG A 48 -0.14 8.84 4.86
N ALA A 49 -0.43 7.56 5.15
CA ALA A 49 -1.77 7.08 5.55
C ALA A 49 -2.96 7.60 4.69
N GLU A 50 -2.82 7.62 3.36
CA GLU A 50 -3.92 8.05 2.47
C GLU A 50 -5.00 6.97 2.32
N ILE A 51 -6.27 7.39 2.16
CA ILE A 51 -7.41 6.46 2.03
C ILE A 51 -7.25 5.46 0.89
N LYS A 52 -6.63 5.86 -0.22
CA LYS A 52 -6.39 4.98 -1.37
C LYS A 52 -5.45 3.82 -1.01
N ASP A 53 -4.43 4.08 -0.19
CA ASP A 53 -3.45 3.07 0.19
C ASP A 53 -4.08 2.08 1.17
N ILE A 54 -4.99 2.54 2.05
CA ILE A 54 -5.79 1.69 2.94
C ILE A 54 -6.73 0.78 2.13
N ILE A 55 -7.44 1.34 1.15
CA ILE A 55 -8.36 0.56 0.30
C ILE A 55 -7.61 -0.46 -0.55
N ASP A 56 -6.46 -0.08 -1.11
CA ASP A 56 -5.61 -1.02 -1.85
C ASP A 56 -5.16 -2.16 -0.93
N LEU A 57 -4.71 -1.86 0.29
CA LEU A 57 -4.36 -2.89 1.29
C LEU A 57 -5.55 -3.79 1.64
N TYR A 58 -6.77 -3.25 1.75
CA TYR A 58 -7.96 -4.07 1.99
C TYR A 58 -8.13 -5.16 0.91
N PHE A 59 -8.02 -4.78 -0.37
CA PHE A 59 -8.18 -5.75 -1.46
C PHE A 59 -6.99 -6.70 -1.58
N ILE A 60 -5.76 -6.22 -1.39
CA ILE A 60 -4.57 -7.06 -1.44
C ILE A 60 -4.60 -8.09 -0.31
N THR A 61 -5.05 -7.70 0.89
CA THR A 61 -5.09 -8.60 2.06
C THR A 61 -6.12 -9.71 1.99
N GLN A 62 -7.04 -9.65 1.01
CA GLN A 62 -7.89 -10.80 0.67
C GLN A 62 -7.10 -11.94 0.03
N THR A 63 -5.91 -11.66 -0.52
CA THR A 63 -5.04 -12.66 -1.16
C THR A 63 -3.76 -12.92 -0.37
N ILE A 64 -3.13 -11.87 0.18
CA ILE A 64 -1.84 -11.96 0.86
C ILE A 64 -1.98 -11.45 2.30
N PRO A 65 -1.68 -12.25 3.33
CA PRO A 65 -1.76 -11.80 4.72
C PRO A 65 -0.97 -10.52 4.99
N LEU A 66 -1.52 -9.62 5.78
CA LEU A 66 -0.92 -8.30 6.06
C LEU A 66 0.47 -8.44 6.70
N GLU A 67 0.66 -9.42 7.57
CA GLU A 67 1.94 -9.72 8.22
C GLU A 67 3.00 -10.05 7.18
N LYS A 68 2.63 -10.79 6.13
CA LYS A 68 3.54 -11.10 5.03
C LYS A 68 3.93 -9.84 4.26
N LEU A 69 3.00 -8.91 4.08
CA LEU A 69 3.29 -7.64 3.41
C LEU A 69 4.25 -6.76 4.22
N PHE A 70 4.17 -6.79 5.55
CA PHE A 70 5.15 -6.12 6.41
C PHE A 70 6.55 -6.71 6.26
N GLU A 71 6.69 -8.04 6.30
CA GLU A 71 7.98 -8.70 6.05
C GLU A 71 8.59 -8.31 4.69
N LEU A 72 7.75 -8.30 3.65
CA LEU A 72 8.16 -7.96 2.30
C LEU A 72 8.52 -6.48 2.17
N ALA A 73 7.78 -5.58 2.81
CA ALA A 73 8.10 -4.16 2.84
C ALA A 73 9.44 -3.90 3.54
N ASP A 74 9.72 -4.60 4.64
CA ASP A 74 10.99 -4.50 5.35
C ASP A 74 12.16 -5.03 4.53
N PHE A 75 11.98 -6.16 3.84
CA PHE A 75 12.99 -6.67 2.91
C PHE A 75 13.27 -5.69 1.75
N LYS A 76 12.20 -5.04 1.25
CA LYS A 76 12.29 -4.11 0.13
C LYS A 76 12.93 -2.79 0.51
N ARG A 77 12.79 -2.36 1.77
CA ARG A 77 13.38 -1.12 2.29
C ARG A 77 14.89 -1.20 2.24
N ILE A 78 15.48 -0.24 1.51
CA ILE A 78 16.90 0.07 1.66
C ILE A 78 17.09 0.53 3.12
N PRO A 79 18.09 0.03 3.86
CA PRO A 79 18.34 0.46 5.24
C PRO A 79 18.76 1.93 5.25
N VAL A 80 17.78 2.83 5.35
CA VAL A 80 17.97 4.25 5.62
C VAL A 80 17.62 4.46 7.08
N ALA A 81 18.47 5.24 7.77
CA ALA A 81 18.47 5.44 9.22
C ALA A 81 17.06 5.58 9.84
N TYR A 82 16.85 4.84 10.92
CA TYR A 82 15.62 4.52 11.65
C TYR A 82 14.81 5.71 12.21
N ASP A 83 15.01 6.94 11.74
CA ASP A 83 14.51 8.16 12.41
C ASP A 83 13.10 8.61 11.98
N ARG A 84 12.35 7.81 11.21
CA ARG A 84 11.00 8.22 10.73
C ARG A 84 9.90 7.17 10.81
N LEU A 85 10.00 6.17 11.68
CA LEU A 85 8.90 5.21 11.90
C LEU A 85 7.74 5.75 12.78
N LEU A 86 7.76 7.03 13.17
CA LEU A 86 6.79 7.62 14.10
C LEU A 86 5.83 8.66 13.47
N ALA A 87 5.57 8.58 12.17
CA ALA A 87 4.51 9.37 11.54
C ALA A 87 3.17 8.61 11.47
N ILE A 88 2.94 7.62 12.34
CA ILE A 88 1.60 7.04 12.48
C ILE A 88 0.72 8.07 13.20
N ASN A 89 -0.26 8.62 12.46
CA ASN A 89 -1.46 9.28 13.00
C ASN A 89 -1.31 10.63 13.75
N SER A 90 -0.65 11.63 13.18
CA SER A 90 -0.91 13.03 13.58
C SER A 90 -1.92 13.77 12.67
N GLN A 91 -2.14 13.30 11.43
CA GLN A 91 -2.96 14.01 10.44
C GLN A 91 -4.33 13.39 10.13
N GLY A 92 -4.59 12.16 10.60
CA GLY A 92 -5.81 11.42 10.27
C GLY A 92 -5.84 10.88 8.83
N ILE A 93 -6.89 10.14 8.49
CA ILE A 93 -7.08 9.57 7.15
C ILE A 93 -7.58 10.68 6.20
N SER A 94 -6.93 10.84 5.05
CA SER A 94 -7.32 11.86 4.08
C SER A 94 -7.36 11.32 2.64
N GLY A 95 -8.08 12.04 1.77
CA GLY A 95 -8.07 11.81 0.32
C GLY A 95 -9.42 11.36 -0.28
N LYS A 96 -9.38 11.03 -1.57
CA LYS A 96 -10.48 10.44 -2.33
C LYS A 96 -9.96 9.20 -3.05
N VAL A 97 -10.81 8.19 -3.17
CA VAL A 97 -10.49 6.95 -3.88
C VAL A 97 -11.50 6.73 -5.00
N LEU A 98 -11.02 6.23 -6.13
CA LEU A 98 -11.87 5.76 -7.22
C LEU A 98 -11.95 4.25 -7.12
N MET A 99 -13.16 3.71 -7.00
CA MET A 99 -13.38 2.28 -6.87
C MET A 99 -14.27 1.78 -7.99
N ARG A 100 -14.05 0.54 -8.42
CA ARG A 100 -14.94 -0.13 -9.39
C ARG A 100 -16.18 -0.73 -8.72
N GLN A 101 -16.08 -0.98 -7.43
CA GLN A 101 -17.11 -1.58 -6.59
C GLN A 101 -17.18 -0.75 -5.31
N ASP A 102 -18.39 -0.54 -4.81
CA ASP A 102 -18.57 0.14 -3.54
C ASP A 102 -18.10 -0.74 -2.39
N LEU A 103 -17.47 -0.12 -1.39
CA LEU A 103 -17.10 -0.76 -0.14
C LEU A 103 -18.01 -0.23 0.95
N ASP A 104 -18.65 -1.14 1.68
CA ASP A 104 -19.49 -0.77 2.80
C ASP A 104 -18.67 -0.08 3.91
N VAL A 105 -19.28 0.94 4.53
CA VAL A 105 -18.61 1.78 5.53
C VAL A 105 -18.24 0.99 6.77
N GLN A 106 -19.08 0.04 7.19
CA GLN A 106 -18.77 -0.79 8.35
C GLN A 106 -17.61 -1.73 8.05
N THR A 107 -17.61 -2.35 6.87
CA THR A 107 -16.49 -3.18 6.40
C THR A 107 -15.16 -2.42 6.41
N LEU A 108 -15.17 -1.17 5.94
CA LEU A 108 -13.98 -0.32 5.97
C LEU A 108 -13.54 0.00 7.41
N ARG A 109 -14.47 0.29 8.32
CA ARG A 109 -14.15 0.54 9.75
C ARG A 109 -13.53 -0.68 10.40
N ASP A 110 -14.11 -1.85 10.19
CA ASP A 110 -13.61 -3.11 10.74
C ASP A 110 -12.19 -3.38 10.21
N PHE A 111 -11.95 -3.09 8.93
CA PHE A 111 -10.62 -3.21 8.34
C PHE A 111 -9.62 -2.19 8.91
N LEU A 112 -10.05 -0.96 9.19
CA LEU A 112 -9.19 0.05 9.82
C LEU A 112 -8.76 -0.37 11.22
N ASP A 113 -9.68 -0.92 12.02
CA ASP A 113 -9.36 -1.43 13.35
C ASP A 113 -8.40 -2.62 13.28
N PHE A 114 -8.63 -3.54 12.34
CA PHE A 114 -7.70 -4.63 12.05
C PHE A 114 -6.31 -4.09 11.67
N LEU A 115 -6.24 -3.17 10.71
CA LEU A 115 -4.99 -2.58 10.23
C LEU A 115 -4.23 -1.92 11.38
N LYS A 116 -4.91 -1.12 12.20
CA LYS A 116 -4.33 -0.48 13.38
C LYS A 116 -3.73 -1.49 14.35
N GLN A 117 -4.52 -2.49 14.77
CA GLN A 117 -4.06 -3.50 15.73
C GLN A 117 -2.84 -4.27 15.21
N ARG A 118 -2.83 -4.61 13.91
CA ARG A 118 -1.72 -5.32 13.30
C ARG A 118 -0.48 -4.46 13.15
N THR A 119 -0.62 -3.20 12.70
CA THR A 119 0.50 -2.26 12.63
C THR A 119 1.13 -2.04 14.01
N GLU A 120 0.32 -1.83 15.05
CA GLU A 120 0.81 -1.68 16.42
C GLU A 120 1.58 -2.93 16.88
N ALA A 121 1.08 -4.13 16.60
CA ALA A 121 1.76 -5.38 16.93
C ALA A 121 3.11 -5.52 16.19
N GLU A 122 3.19 -5.16 14.91
CA GLU A 122 4.44 -5.19 14.15
C GLU A 122 5.47 -4.18 14.66
N VAL A 123 5.03 -2.97 15.05
CA VAL A 123 5.93 -1.97 15.66
C VAL A 123 6.49 -2.49 16.99
N GLN A 124 5.66 -3.12 17.83
CA GLN A 124 6.12 -3.68 19.11
C GLN A 124 7.11 -4.84 18.93
N LYS A 125 6.97 -5.66 17.89
CA LYS A 125 7.96 -6.71 17.56
C LYS A 125 9.33 -6.16 17.20
N LYS A 126 9.39 -4.95 16.62
CA LYS A 126 10.65 -4.30 16.20
C LYS A 126 11.36 -3.56 17.34
N LEU A 127 10.65 -3.25 18.42
CA LEU A 127 11.18 -2.54 19.60
C LEU A 127 11.72 -3.48 20.69
N ASN A 128 11.39 -4.78 20.64
CA ASN A 128 11.89 -5.83 21.53
C ASN A 128 12.99 -6.65 20.84
#